data_AF-A0A7V5LGF6-F1
#
_entry.id   AF-A0A7V5LGF6-F1
#
_cell.length_a   1.000
_cell.length_b   1.000
_cell.length_c   1.000
_cell.angle_alpha   90.00
_cell.angle_beta   90.00
_cell.angle_gamma   90.00
#
_symmetry.space_group_name_H-M   'P 1'
#
loop_
_entity.id
_entity.type
_entity.pdbx_description
1 polymer ?
#
loop_
_entity_poly.entity_id
_entity_poly.type
_entity_poly.pdbx_seq_one_letter_code
_entity_poly.pdbx_strand_id
1 'polypeptide(L)'
;MSVKIGDRIYENGKEFIAVEFASNLTENKGTLIRLGEEIEKQVVLFRHQGKLFCLSNICPHRHQPSIYRGFVENGCVTCPEHFWTYRLDTGRISTKSKELKNSKHTR
;
A
#
# COMPACT_ATOMS: atom_id res chain seq x y z
N MET A 1 4.02 25.34 13.72
CA MET A 1 5.06 24.29 13.80
C MET A 1 5.07 23.54 12.49
N SER A 2 6.22 23.42 11.82
CA SER A 2 6.37 22.61 10.61
C SER A 2 6.68 21.17 11.02
N VAL A 3 5.71 20.26 10.85
CA VAL A 3 5.91 18.81 11.01
C VAL A 3 6.94 18.34 10.00
N LYS A 4 7.87 17.49 10.42
CA LYS A 4 8.86 16.81 9.57
C LYS A 4 8.58 15.32 9.51
N ILE A 5 8.97 14.69 8.40
CA ILE A 5 8.92 13.23 8.30
C ILE A 5 9.82 12.62 9.38
N GLY A 6 9.28 11.62 10.10
CA GLY A 6 9.90 11.00 11.27
C GLY A 6 9.46 11.60 12.61
N ASP A 7 8.80 12.76 12.63
CA ASP A 7 8.31 13.34 13.87
C ASP A 7 7.26 12.43 14.52
N ARG A 8 7.36 12.29 15.85
CA ARG A 8 6.35 11.64 16.69
C ARG A 8 5.34 12.69 17.15
N ILE A 9 4.07 12.44 16.86
CA ILE A 9 2.95 13.33 17.16
C ILE A 9 2.06 12.61 18.15
N TYR A 10 1.71 13.26 19.26
CA TYR A 10 0.78 12.73 20.24
C TYR A 10 -0.54 13.47 20.14
N GLU A 11 -1.62 12.74 19.86
CA GLU A 11 -2.96 13.30 19.71
C GLU A 11 -4.00 12.31 20.24
N ASN A 12 -4.95 12.80 21.04
CA ASN A 12 -6.04 12.00 21.62
C ASN A 12 -5.56 10.71 22.32
N GLY A 13 -4.43 10.79 23.05
CA GLY A 13 -3.84 9.66 23.77
C GLY A 13 -3.18 8.60 22.87
N LYS A 14 -3.02 8.88 21.57
CA LYS A 14 -2.35 8.00 20.61
C LYS A 14 -1.08 8.67 20.10
N GLU A 15 -0.09 7.83 19.81
CA GLU A 15 1.14 8.22 19.14
C GLU A 15 1.01 7.97 17.63
N PHE A 16 1.48 8.93 16.85
CA PHE A 16 1.55 8.89 15.41
C PHE A 16 2.98 9.21 14.96
N ILE A 17 3.37 8.70 13.79
CA ILE A 17 4.61 9.07 13.12
C ILE A 17 4.28 9.74 11.79
N ALA A 18 4.87 10.90 11.54
CA ALA A 18 4.76 11.56 10.25
C ALA A 18 5.56 10.77 9.20
N VAL A 19 4.90 10.23 8.18
CA VAL A 19 5.53 9.31 7.20
C VAL A 19 5.68 9.89 5.81
N GLU A 20 4.77 10.76 5.38
CA GLU A 20 4.85 11.45 4.09
C GLU A 20 3.90 12.66 4.09
N PHE A 21 4.19 13.68 3.30
CA PHE A 21 3.26 14.76 3.04
C PHE A 21 2.25 14.35 1.99
N ALA A 22 0.97 14.63 2.25
CA ALA A 22 -0.11 14.33 1.30
C ALA A 22 0.22 14.82 -0.12
N SER A 23 0.74 16.04 -0.26
CA SER A 23 1.12 16.65 -1.56
C SER A 23 2.10 15.82 -2.39
N ASN A 24 2.89 14.95 -1.76
CA ASN A 24 3.88 14.11 -2.46
C ASN A 24 3.27 12.80 -3.00
N LEU A 25 2.05 12.46 -2.61
CA LEU A 25 1.36 11.26 -3.10
C LEU A 25 0.70 11.55 -4.45
N THR A 26 1.14 10.82 -5.46
CA THR A 26 0.54 10.82 -6.80
C THR A 26 -0.73 9.97 -6.83
N GLU A 27 -1.76 10.43 -7.53
CA GLU A 27 -3.01 9.70 -7.73
C GLU A 27 -2.75 8.28 -8.28
N ASN A 28 -3.40 7.28 -7.69
CA ASN A 28 -3.37 5.87 -8.07
C ASN A 28 -1.99 5.19 -8.07
N LYS A 29 -0.96 5.85 -7.51
CA LYS A 29 0.39 5.30 -7.38
C LYS A 29 0.70 4.99 -5.92
N GLY A 30 1.26 3.81 -5.67
CA GLY A 30 1.71 3.43 -4.34
C GLY A 30 2.99 4.16 -3.93
N THR A 31 2.96 4.79 -2.75
CA THR A 31 4.16 5.30 -2.08
C THR A 31 4.54 4.31 -0.97
N LEU A 32 5.69 3.65 -1.12
CA LEU A 32 6.20 2.69 -0.15
C LEU A 32 6.84 3.41 1.05
N ILE A 33 6.38 3.07 2.25
CA ILE A 33 6.93 3.54 3.52
C ILE A 33 7.49 2.34 4.29
N ARG A 34 8.73 2.45 4.77
CA ARG A 34 9.39 1.42 5.59
C ARG A 34 9.45 1.88 7.03
N LEU A 35 8.75 1.20 7.93
CA LEU A 35 8.74 1.50 9.37
C LEU A 35 9.78 0.62 10.09
N GLY A 36 11.06 0.86 9.80
CA GLY A 36 12.18 0.05 10.27
C GLY A 36 12.74 -0.90 9.20
N GLU A 37 13.55 -1.87 9.64
CA GLU A 37 14.30 -2.76 8.75
C GLU A 37 13.53 -4.05 8.37
N GLU A 38 12.57 -4.45 9.19
CA GLU A 38 11.73 -5.65 8.97
C GLU A 38 10.81 -5.47 7.75
N ILE A 39 10.70 -6.52 6.93
CA ILE A 39 9.89 -6.50 5.71
C ILE A 39 8.41 -6.33 6.07
N GLU A 40 7.96 -6.96 7.15
CA GLU A 40 6.59 -6.96 7.66
C GLU A 40 6.14 -5.56 8.09
N LYS A 41 7.08 -4.68 8.44
CA LYS A 41 6.82 -3.29 8.86
C LYS A 41 6.76 -2.31 7.68
N GLN A 42 6.48 -2.80 6.48
CA GLN A 42 6.25 -1.97 5.31
C GLN A 42 4.77 -1.68 5.12
N VAL A 43 4.46 -0.41 4.93
CA VAL A 43 3.13 0.05 4.53
C VAL A 43 3.20 0.76 3.20
N VAL A 44 2.07 0.85 2.52
CA VAL A 44 1.92 1.60 1.28
C VAL A 44 0.81 2.63 1.46
N LEU A 45 1.10 3.85 1.03
CA LEU A 45 0.12 4.90 0.93
C LEU A 45 -0.40 5.00 -0.50
N PHE A 46 -1.70 5.17 -0.66
CA PHE A 46 -2.35 5.46 -1.93
C PHE A 46 -3.17 6.72 -1.83
N ARG A 47 -3.21 7.50 -2.91
CA ARG A 47 -4.21 8.55 -3.12
C ARG A 47 -5.18 8.06 -4.19
N HIS A 48 -6.48 8.03 -3.88
CA HIS A 48 -7.53 7.65 -4.82
C HIS A 48 -8.78 8.50 -4.62
N GLN A 49 -9.25 9.13 -5.70
CA GLN A 49 -10.30 10.13 -5.71
C GLN A 49 -10.08 11.23 -4.67
N GLY A 50 -8.84 11.70 -4.54
CA GLY A 50 -8.44 12.73 -3.58
C GLY A 50 -8.39 12.29 -2.11
N LYS A 51 -8.72 11.03 -1.81
CA LYS A 51 -8.65 10.45 -0.45
C LYS A 51 -7.35 9.67 -0.27
N LEU A 52 -6.84 9.66 0.95
CA LEU A 52 -5.63 8.92 1.32
C LEU A 52 -5.99 7.59 1.97
N PHE A 53 -5.26 6.56 1.61
CA PHE A 53 -5.41 5.20 2.12
C PHE A 53 -4.04 4.65 2.53
N CYS A 54 -4.04 3.80 3.55
CA CYS A 54 -2.84 3.10 4.02
C CYS A 54 -3.15 1.61 4.14
N LEU A 55 -2.28 0.78 3.58
CA LEU A 55 -2.37 -0.68 3.63
C LEU A 55 -1.00 -1.26 4.01
N SER A 56 -0.97 -2.51 4.47
CA SER A 56 0.29 -3.25 4.49
C SER A 56 0.83 -3.40 3.06
N ASN A 57 2.14 -3.27 2.89
CA ASN A 57 2.79 -3.58 1.62
C ASN A 57 2.86 -5.10 1.36
N ILE A 58 2.63 -5.92 2.40
CA ILE A 58 2.73 -7.37 2.34
C ILE A 58 1.44 -7.94 1.75
N CYS A 59 1.55 -8.54 0.58
CA CYS A 59 0.44 -9.23 -0.06
C CYS A 59 0.09 -10.48 0.77
N PRO A 60 -1.13 -10.61 1.34
CA PRO A 60 -1.52 -11.74 2.19
C PRO A 60 -1.64 -13.07 1.43
N HIS A 61 -1.46 -13.07 0.10
CA HIS A 61 -1.46 -14.30 -0.69
C HIS A 61 -0.15 -15.10 -0.57
N ARG A 62 1.00 -14.46 -0.84
CA ARG A 62 2.34 -15.10 -0.80
C ARG A 62 3.32 -14.41 0.15
N HIS A 63 2.81 -13.53 1.00
CA HIS A 63 3.59 -12.74 1.95
C HIS A 63 4.77 -11.99 1.31
N GLN A 64 4.56 -11.50 0.07
CA GLN A 64 5.58 -10.73 -0.65
C GLN A 64 5.29 -9.23 -0.58
N PRO A 65 6.32 -8.37 -0.42
CA PRO A 65 6.18 -6.92 -0.32
C PRO A 65 5.96 -6.26 -1.69
N SER A 66 4.81 -6.51 -2.32
CA SER A 66 4.55 -6.12 -3.72
C SER A 66 3.36 -5.19 -3.92
N ILE A 67 2.55 -4.91 -2.89
CA ILE A 67 1.33 -4.10 -3.04
C ILE A 67 1.65 -2.67 -3.50
N TYR A 68 2.80 -2.10 -3.13
CA TYR A 68 3.22 -0.77 -3.58
C TYR A 68 3.39 -0.64 -5.11
N ARG A 69 3.61 -1.75 -5.81
CA ARG A 69 3.64 -1.81 -7.29
C ARG A 69 2.28 -2.17 -7.91
N GLY A 70 1.23 -2.24 -7.09
CA GLY A 70 -0.10 -2.61 -7.53
C GLY A 70 -0.80 -1.53 -8.35
N PHE A 71 -1.80 -1.97 -9.10
CA PHE A 71 -2.62 -1.13 -9.95
C PHE A 71 -3.88 -0.71 -9.19
N VAL A 72 -4.12 0.60 -9.09
CA VAL A 72 -5.29 1.13 -8.38
C VAL A 72 -6.41 1.45 -9.36
N GLU A 73 -7.57 0.84 -9.15
CA GLU A 73 -8.77 1.08 -9.94
C GLU A 73 -10.02 0.78 -9.09
N ASN A 74 -11.09 1.56 -9.26
CA ASN A 74 -12.40 1.34 -8.61
C ASN A 74 -12.30 1.13 -7.08
N GLY A 75 -11.49 1.95 -6.39
CA GLY A 75 -11.29 1.85 -4.94
C GLY A 75 -10.55 0.60 -4.47
N CYS A 76 -9.89 -0.12 -5.38
CA CYS A 76 -9.13 -1.33 -5.09
C CYS A 76 -7.69 -1.21 -5.59
N VAL A 77 -6.78 -1.99 -4.98
CA VAL A 77 -5.43 -2.23 -5.49
C VAL A 77 -5.29 -3.70 -5.89
N THR A 78 -4.78 -3.93 -7.09
CA THR A 78 -4.48 -5.26 -7.62
C THR A 78 -2.98 -5.54 -7.46
N CYS A 79 -2.65 -6.60 -6.71
CA CYS A 79 -1.28 -7.05 -6.53
C CYS A 79 -0.67 -7.42 -7.91
N PRO A 80 0.51 -6.90 -8.27
CA PRO A 80 1.06 -7.11 -9.61
C PRO A 80 1.56 -8.54 -9.84
N GLU A 81 1.82 -9.28 -8.76
CA GLU A 81 2.44 -10.60 -8.84
C GLU A 81 1.44 -11.69 -9.22
N HIS A 82 0.24 -11.66 -8.62
CA HIS A 82 -0.75 -12.74 -8.78
C HIS A 82 -2.17 -12.22 -8.94
N PHE A 83 -2.36 -10.90 -9.07
CA PHE A 83 -3.63 -10.24 -9.37
C PHE A 83 -4.74 -10.38 -8.31
N TRP A 84 -4.39 -10.77 -7.08
CA TRP A 84 -5.32 -10.63 -5.96
C TRP A 84 -5.58 -9.15 -5.71
N THR A 85 -6.86 -8.83 -5.61
CA THR A 85 -7.35 -7.45 -5.54
C THR A 85 -7.89 -7.17 -4.15
N TYR A 86 -7.51 -6.04 -3.57
CA TYR A 86 -7.87 -5.65 -2.21
C TYR A 86 -8.52 -4.27 -2.21
N ARG A 87 -9.56 -4.08 -1.41
CA ARG A 87 -10.19 -2.76 -1.25
C ARG A 87 -9.26 -1.83 -0.48
N LEU A 88 -9.11 -0.58 -0.96
CA LEU A 88 -8.29 0.43 -0.30
C LEU A 88 -8.83 0.84 1.08
N ASP A 89 -10.15 0.88 1.23
CA ASP A 89 -10.83 1.36 2.44
C ASP A 89 -10.77 0.39 3.63
N THR A 90 -10.65 -0.91 3.36
CA THR A 90 -10.79 -1.97 4.36
C THR A 90 -9.66 -2.99 4.34
N GLY A 91 -8.83 -3.00 3.30
CA GLY A 91 -7.80 -4.01 3.06
C GLY A 91 -8.36 -5.41 2.76
N ARG A 92 -9.69 -5.58 2.72
CA ARG A 92 -10.34 -6.86 2.46
C ARG A 92 -10.19 -7.25 1.00
N ILE A 93 -10.11 -8.55 0.77
CA ILE A 93 -10.07 -9.09 -0.58
C ILE A 93 -11.36 -8.77 -1.33
N SER A 94 -11.22 -8.19 -2.52
CA SER A 94 -12.31 -7.92 -3.45
C SER A 94 -12.42 -9.04 -4.48
N THR A 95 -11.29 -9.51 -5.00
CA THR A 95 -11.25 -10.57 -6.02
C THR A 95 -10.05 -11.49 -5.80
N LYS A 96 -10.29 -12.78 -6.00
CA LYS A 96 -9.28 -13.82 -6.08
C LYS A 96 -9.14 -14.23 -7.54
N SER A 97 -8.06 -13.83 -8.19
CA SER A 97 -7.66 -14.42 -9.48
C SER A 97 -7.09 -15.82 -9.24
N LYS A 98 -7.40 -16.75 -10.14
CA LYS A 98 -6.60 -17.98 -10.26
C LYS A 98 -5.27 -17.56 -10.88
N GLU A 99 -4.18 -18.01 -10.27
CA GLU A 99 -2.84 -17.85 -10.83
C GLU A 99 -2.86 -18.26 -12.31
N LEU A 100 -2.39 -17.38 -13.20
CA LEU A 100 -2.12 -17.75 -14.59
C LEU A 100 -0.97 -18.75 -14.58
N LYS A 101 -1.28 -20.03 -14.41
CA LYS A 101 -0.35 -21.11 -14.74
C LYS A 101 -0.12 -20.98 -16.24
N ASN A 102 1.08 -20.52 -16.61
CA ASN A 102 1.57 -20.29 -17.97
C ASN A 102 1.34 -18.88 -18.54
N SER A 103 2.26 -17.97 -18.20
CA SER A 103 2.93 -17.24 -19.28
C SER A 103 4.40 -17.57 -19.14
N LYS A 104 4.93 -18.39 -20.05
CA LYS A 104 6.36 -18.36 -20.33
C LYS A 104 6.67 -16.89 -20.61
N HIS A 105 7.29 -16.19 -19.67
CA HIS A 105 8.04 -14.99 -19.99
C HIS A 105 9.24 -15.50 -20.78
N THR A 106 9.02 -15.72 -22.08
CA THR A 106 10.11 -15.76 -23.05
C THR A 106 10.86 -14.45 -22.87
N ARG A 107 12.08 -14.58 -22.34
CA ARG A 107 13.13 -13.58 -22.51
C ARG A 107 13.36 -13.33 -24.00
#